data_AF-A0A2U8QVH8-F1
#
_entry.id   AF-A0A2U8QVH8-F1
#
_cell.length_a   1.000
_cell.length_b   1.000
_cell.length_c   1.000
_cell.angle_alpha   90.00
_cell.angle_beta   90.00
_cell.angle_gamma   90.00
#
_symmetry.space_group_name_H-M   'P 1'
#
loop_
_entity.id
_entity.type
_entity.pdbx_description
1 polymer ?
#
loop_
_entity_poly.entity_id
_entity_poly.type
_entity_poly.pdbx_seq_one_letter_code
_entity_poly.pdbx_strand_id
1 'polypeptide(L)'
;MKNKIRKKMELEFYEYQTGTFNDVKESLIRSIAQYLRHYNKVKVGITSNPLNRFSQHSNSGKGWKKMIVKYETSSVSYINEMEKLLIDNFSDLLQNEIGGGGGPNGKPPYYLYLLLK
;
A
#
# COMPACT_ATOMS: atom_id res chain seq x y z
N MET A 1 7.10 35.23 7.66
CA MET A 1 6.29 34.03 7.34
C MET A 1 7.23 32.86 7.04
N LYS A 2 7.20 31.78 7.82
CA LYS A 2 8.02 30.59 7.52
C LYS A 2 7.29 29.79 6.45
N ASN A 3 7.78 29.83 5.21
CA ASN A 3 7.34 28.92 4.15
C ASN A 3 7.67 27.49 4.62
N LYS A 4 6.66 26.79 5.12
CA LYS A 4 6.76 25.38 5.49
C LYS A 4 6.84 24.62 4.18
N ILE A 5 8.06 24.37 3.70
CA ILE A 5 8.32 23.52 2.53
C ILE A 5 7.56 22.21 2.77
N ARG A 6 6.44 22.00 2.08
CA ARG A 6 5.74 20.71 2.09
C ARG A 6 6.73 19.72 1.49
N LYS A 7 7.35 18.86 2.31
CA LYS A 7 8.08 17.69 1.81
C LYS A 7 7.14 16.93 0.86
N LYS A 8 7.51 16.87 -0.41
CA LYS A 8 6.76 16.19 -1.47
C LYS A 8 6.69 14.70 -1.13
N MET A 9 5.53 14.09 -1.30
CA MET A 9 5.38 12.64 -1.17
C MET A 9 6.08 11.98 -2.37
N GLU A 10 6.68 10.82 -2.15
CA GLU A 10 7.36 10.05 -3.20
C GLU A 10 6.51 8.84 -3.58
N LEU A 11 6.41 8.56 -4.89
CA LEU A 11 5.78 7.34 -5.42
C LEU A 11 6.87 6.47 -6.01
N GLU A 12 6.93 5.22 -5.58
CA GLU A 12 7.91 4.26 -6.05
C GLU A 12 7.25 2.98 -6.56
N PHE A 13 7.71 2.57 -7.74
CA PHE A 13 7.44 1.28 -8.34
C PHE A 13 8.75 0.48 -8.34
N TYR A 14 9.23 0.07 -7.16
CA TYR A 14 10.38 -0.83 -7.09
C TYR A 14 9.91 -2.27 -7.12
N GLU A 15 10.41 -3.04 -8.11
CA GLU A 15 10.42 -4.51 -8.12
C GLU A 15 9.14 -5.13 -7.53
N TYR A 16 7.99 -4.64 -7.99
CA TYR A 16 6.72 -5.19 -7.53
C TYR A 16 6.63 -6.63 -8.02
N GLN A 17 6.14 -7.49 -7.14
CA GLN A 17 6.02 -8.90 -7.47
C GLN A 17 4.80 -9.11 -8.36
N THR A 18 4.88 -10.09 -9.26
CA THR A 18 3.78 -10.60 -10.06
C THR A 18 3.68 -12.12 -9.84
N GLY A 19 2.55 -12.73 -10.19
CA GLY A 19 2.35 -14.17 -10.02
C GLY A 19 1.09 -14.51 -9.24
N THR A 20 0.90 -15.80 -8.94
CA THR A 20 -0.26 -16.24 -8.17
C THR A 20 -0.12 -15.86 -6.70
N PHE A 21 -1.25 -15.85 -5.98
CA PHE A 21 -1.26 -15.57 -4.55
C PHE A 21 -0.26 -16.42 -3.76
N ASN A 22 -0.17 -17.73 -4.04
CA ASN A 22 0.71 -18.63 -3.31
C ASN A 22 2.20 -18.41 -3.60
N ASP A 23 2.54 -17.95 -4.81
CA ASP A 23 3.93 -17.72 -5.19
C ASP A 23 4.54 -16.54 -4.43
N VAL A 24 3.73 -15.51 -4.16
CA VAL A 24 4.22 -14.22 -3.65
C VAL A 24 3.89 -13.95 -2.17
N LYS A 25 2.96 -14.70 -1.55
CA LYS A 25 2.46 -14.35 -0.20
C LYS A 25 3.56 -14.28 0.86
N GLU A 26 4.47 -15.24 0.89
CA GLU A 26 5.50 -15.28 1.94
C GLU A 26 6.54 -14.18 1.76
N SER A 27 6.95 -13.92 0.52
CA SER A 27 7.89 -12.84 0.21
C SER A 27 7.28 -11.47 0.53
N LEU A 28 5.99 -11.27 0.25
CA LEU A 28 5.28 -10.04 0.61
C LEU A 28 5.18 -9.84 2.12
N ILE A 29 4.83 -10.89 2.89
CA ILE A 29 4.81 -10.84 4.36
C ILE A 29 6.19 -10.44 4.89
N ARG A 30 7.26 -11.12 4.44
CA ARG A 30 8.64 -10.81 4.85
C ARG A 30 9.04 -9.37 4.49
N SER A 31 8.67 -8.91 3.29
CA SER A 31 8.97 -7.55 2.84
C SER A 31 8.25 -6.50 3.68
N ILE A 32 6.96 -6.68 3.97
CA ILE A 32 6.16 -5.74 4.75
C ILE A 32 6.62 -5.68 6.20
N ALA A 33 6.98 -6.81 6.79
CA ALA A 33 7.55 -6.86 8.13
C ALA A 33 8.83 -6.00 8.28
N GLN A 34 9.64 -5.85 7.23
CA GLN A 34 10.79 -4.94 7.25
C GLN A 34 10.35 -3.48 7.38
N TYR A 35 9.36 -3.04 6.60
CA TYR A 35 8.84 -1.67 6.68
C TYR A 35 8.21 -1.38 8.05
N LEU A 36 7.47 -2.33 8.62
CA LEU A 36 6.87 -2.19 9.96
C LEU A 36 7.92 -1.95 11.07
N ARG A 37 9.15 -2.45 10.90
CA ARG A 37 10.24 -2.22 11.87
C ARG A 37 10.93 -0.86 11.70
N HIS A 38 10.90 -0.28 10.49
CA HIS A 38 11.68 0.91 10.17
C HIS A 38 10.84 2.19 10.07
N TYR A 39 9.52 2.09 10.01
CA TYR A 39 8.61 3.22 9.85
C TYR A 39 7.63 3.29 11.01
N ASN A 40 7.35 4.52 11.49
CA ASN A 40 6.48 4.72 12.64
C ASN A 40 4.99 4.48 12.33
N LYS A 41 4.59 4.60 11.06
CA LYS A 41 3.26 4.29 10.57
C LYS A 41 3.37 3.69 9.18
N VAL A 42 2.72 2.54 9.03
CA VAL A 42 2.57 1.85 7.77
C VAL A 42 1.09 1.59 7.53
N LYS A 43 0.62 1.81 6.30
CA LYS A 43 -0.71 1.41 5.84
C LYS A 43 -0.58 0.50 4.63
N VAL A 44 -1.32 -0.59 4.61
CA VAL A 44 -1.54 -1.40 3.40
C VAL A 44 -2.80 -0.91 2.70
N GLY A 45 -2.79 -0.88 1.37
CA GLY A 45 -3.99 -0.65 0.58
C GLY A 45 -3.89 -1.23 -0.82
N ILE A 46 -5.04 -1.31 -1.49
CA ILE A 46 -5.15 -1.77 -2.87
C ILE A 46 -5.75 -0.71 -3.81
N THR A 47 -5.43 -0.80 -5.11
CA THR A 47 -5.94 0.13 -6.13
C THR A 47 -5.77 -0.44 -7.55
N SER A 48 -6.61 -0.02 -8.49
CA SER A 48 -6.37 -0.22 -9.94
C SER A 48 -5.57 0.94 -10.57
N ASN A 49 -5.46 2.07 -9.87
CA ASN A 49 -4.78 3.26 -10.36
C ASN A 49 -3.87 3.83 -9.25
N PRO A 50 -2.59 3.43 -9.23
CA PRO A 50 -1.63 3.90 -8.23
C PRO A 50 -1.42 5.42 -8.27
N LEU A 51 -1.40 6.03 -9.46
CA LEU A 51 -1.19 7.47 -9.62
C LEU A 51 -2.32 8.29 -9.00
N ASN A 52 -3.58 7.91 -9.26
CA ASN A 52 -4.73 8.57 -8.64
C ASN A 52 -4.70 8.38 -7.12
N ARG A 53 -4.43 7.16 -6.65
CA ARG A 53 -4.37 6.88 -5.21
C ARG A 53 -3.25 7.63 -4.50
N PHE A 54 -2.10 7.77 -5.14
CA PHE A 54 -0.99 8.60 -4.68
C PHE A 54 -1.40 10.08 -4.58
N SER A 55 -2.08 10.61 -5.61
CA SER A 55 -2.61 11.99 -5.58
C SER A 55 -3.59 12.20 -4.42
N GLN A 56 -4.50 11.26 -4.17
CA GLN A 56 -5.42 11.32 -3.04
C GLN A 56 -4.69 11.36 -1.68
N HIS A 57 -3.70 10.48 -1.48
CA HIS A 57 -2.97 10.42 -0.22
C HIS A 57 -2.03 11.61 0.01
N SER A 58 -1.36 12.08 -1.04
CA SER A 58 -0.51 13.27 -0.99
C SER A 58 -1.31 14.53 -0.64
N ASN A 59 -2.57 14.62 -1.07
CA ASN A 59 -3.47 15.74 -0.79
C ASN A 59 -4.30 15.57 0.51
N SER A 60 -4.28 14.39 1.14
CA SER A 60 -5.14 14.07 2.30
C SER A 60 -4.82 14.84 3.60
N GLY A 61 -3.69 15.53 3.68
CA GLY A 61 -3.24 16.18 4.93
C GLY A 61 -2.73 15.23 6.01
N LYS A 62 -2.80 13.90 5.82
CA LYS A 62 -2.38 12.87 6.81
C LYS A 62 -0.85 12.77 6.98
N GLY A 63 -0.11 13.41 6.07
CA GLY A 63 1.34 13.58 6.18
C GLY A 63 2.15 12.36 5.77
N TRP A 64 1.58 11.45 4.98
CA TRP A 64 2.29 10.36 4.31
C TRP A 64 3.49 10.89 3.51
N LYS A 65 4.59 10.14 3.54
CA LYS A 65 5.85 10.53 2.88
C LYS A 65 6.13 9.72 1.64
N LYS A 66 5.71 8.47 1.62
CA LYS A 66 6.04 7.55 0.56
C LYS A 66 4.90 6.58 0.27
N MET A 67 4.69 6.28 -1.00
CA MET A 67 3.86 5.18 -1.46
C MET A 67 4.71 4.21 -2.27
N ILE A 68 4.71 2.94 -1.90
CA ILE A 68 5.49 1.89 -2.57
C ILE A 68 4.53 0.81 -3.06
N VAL A 69 4.54 0.52 -4.35
CA VAL A 69 3.81 -0.62 -4.93
C VAL A 69 4.62 -1.90 -4.69
N LYS A 70 3.96 -2.97 -4.21
CA LYS A 70 4.61 -4.23 -3.82
C LYS A 70 4.14 -5.45 -4.59
N TYR A 71 2.91 -5.44 -5.09
CA TYR A 71 2.32 -6.57 -5.82
C TYR A 71 1.40 -6.07 -6.92
N GLU A 72 1.44 -6.71 -8.08
CA GLU A 72 0.52 -6.51 -9.20
C GLU A 72 -0.15 -7.84 -9.58
N THR A 73 -1.46 -7.78 -9.86
CA THR A 73 -2.22 -8.92 -10.37
C THR A 73 -3.40 -8.47 -11.23
N SER A 74 -3.85 -9.32 -12.15
CA SER A 74 -5.11 -9.12 -12.88
C SER A 74 -6.33 -9.69 -12.14
N SER A 75 -6.13 -10.41 -11.02
CA SER A 75 -7.20 -11.08 -10.27
C SER A 75 -7.69 -10.23 -9.10
N VAL A 76 -8.98 -9.86 -9.13
CA VAL A 76 -9.66 -9.22 -7.99
C VAL A 76 -9.61 -10.11 -6.75
N SER A 77 -9.72 -11.43 -6.93
CA SER A 77 -9.66 -12.38 -5.82
C SER A 77 -8.30 -12.31 -5.14
N TYR A 78 -7.20 -12.40 -5.91
CA TYR A 78 -5.85 -12.44 -5.34
C TYR A 78 -5.50 -11.13 -4.63
N ILE A 79 -5.89 -9.98 -5.17
CA ILE A 79 -5.55 -8.70 -4.54
C ILE A 79 -6.32 -8.47 -3.23
N ASN A 80 -7.59 -8.87 -3.18
CA ASN A 80 -8.40 -8.78 -1.96
C ASN A 80 -7.91 -9.77 -0.89
N GLU A 81 -7.60 -11.00 -1.30
CA GLU A 81 -7.08 -12.04 -0.41
C GLU A 81 -5.71 -11.63 0.16
N MET A 82 -4.86 -11.00 -0.66
CA MET A 82 -3.56 -10.49 -0.22
C MET A 82 -3.70 -9.32 0.76
N GLU A 83 -4.58 -8.37 0.50
CA GLU A 83 -4.84 -7.25 1.42
C GLU A 83 -5.34 -7.79 2.78
N LYS A 84 -6.30 -8.70 2.75
CA LYS A 84 -6.85 -9.32 3.96
C LYS A 84 -5.78 -10.06 4.74
N LEU A 85 -5.01 -10.93 4.09
CA LEU A 85 -3.91 -11.68 4.73
C LEU A 85 -2.92 -10.76 5.47
N LEU A 86 -2.55 -9.63 4.84
CA LEU A 86 -1.58 -8.69 5.42
C LEU A 86 -2.17 -7.87 6.56
N ILE A 87 -3.44 -7.48 6.47
CA ILE A 87 -4.15 -6.82 7.58
C ILE A 87 -4.29 -7.78 8.76
N ASP A 88 -4.68 -9.02 8.52
CA ASP A 88 -4.86 -10.03 9.58
C ASP A 88 -3.52 -10.35 10.27
N ASN A 89 -2.43 -10.53 9.51
CA ASN A 89 -1.10 -10.83 10.04
C ASN A 89 -0.46 -9.68 10.85
N PHE A 90 -0.83 -8.43 10.58
CA PHE A 90 -0.18 -7.26 11.14
C PHE A 90 -1.16 -6.25 11.73
N SER A 91 -2.33 -6.71 12.17
CA SER A 91 -3.44 -5.88 12.64
C SER A 91 -3.03 -4.89 13.73
N ASP A 92 -2.19 -5.30 14.67
CA ASP A 92 -1.69 -4.45 15.77
C ASP A 92 -0.64 -3.40 15.33
N LEU A 93 -0.02 -3.60 14.15
CA LEU A 93 1.08 -2.78 13.66
C LEU A 93 0.67 -1.83 12.52
N LEU A 94 -0.37 -2.20 11.77
CA LEU A 94 -0.85 -1.41 10.64
C LEU A 94 -1.79 -0.29 11.08
N GLN A 95 -1.54 0.92 10.57
CA GLN A 95 -2.39 2.10 10.78
C GLN A 95 -3.44 2.18 9.65
N ASN A 96 -4.21 1.11 9.48
CA ASN A 96 -5.34 1.10 8.58
C ASN A 96 -6.55 1.74 9.29
N GLU A 97 -7.13 2.77 8.68
CA GLU A 97 -8.37 3.37 9.21
C GLU A 97 -9.54 2.39 9.11
N ILE A 98 -10.32 2.28 10.19
CA ILE A 98 -11.61 1.59 10.22
C ILE A 98 -12.50 2.30 9.17
N GLY A 99 -12.74 1.66 8.02
CA GLY A 99 -13.55 2.22 6.92
C GLY A 99 -12.86 2.34 5.55
N GLY A 100 -11.68 1.75 5.35
CA GLY A 100 -10.97 1.78 4.07
C GLY A 100 -11.37 0.73 3.01
N GLY A 101 -12.52 0.07 3.15
CA GLY A 101 -12.96 -1.09 2.34
C GLY A 101 -13.44 -0.76 0.92
N GLY A 102 -12.73 0.11 0.20
CA GLY A 102 -13.13 0.55 -1.13
C GLY A 102 -12.86 -0.46 -2.26
N GLY A 103 -12.26 -1.62 -1.95
CA GLY A 103 -11.81 -2.59 -2.95
C GLY A 103 -10.87 -1.97 -4.00
N PRO A 104 -10.39 -2.77 -4.95
CA PRO A 104 -9.67 -2.26 -6.10
C PRO A 104 -10.71 -1.77 -7.13
N ASN A 105 -11.39 -0.64 -6.87
CA ASN A 105 -12.34 -0.07 -7.83
C ASN A 105 -11.67 0.14 -9.19
N GLY A 106 -12.19 -0.48 -10.26
CA GLY A 106 -11.69 -0.32 -11.63
C GLY A 106 -11.36 -1.64 -12.32
N LYS A 107 -10.69 -1.53 -13.47
CA LYS A 107 -10.22 -2.67 -14.28
C LYS A 107 -8.79 -3.05 -13.87
N PRO A 108 -8.37 -4.30 -14.07
CA PRO A 108 -6.98 -4.69 -13.87
C PRO A 108 -6.03 -3.86 -14.76
N PRO A 109 -4.74 -3.78 -14.42
CA PRO A 109 -4.09 -4.43 -13.29
C PRO A 109 -4.46 -3.84 -11.92
N TYR A 110 -4.39 -4.68 -10.89
CA TYR A 110 -4.64 -4.35 -9.50
C TYR A 110 -3.33 -4.38 -8.72
N TYR A 111 -3.16 -3.42 -7.82
CA TYR A 111 -1.92 -3.14 -7.14
C TYR A 111 -2.10 -3.14 -5.64
N LEU A 112 -1.20 -3.80 -4.93
CA LEU A 112 -1.02 -3.63 -3.49
C LEU A 112 0.08 -2.61 -3.25
N TYR A 113 -0.17 -1.67 -2.35
CA TYR A 113 0.80 -0.64 -1.99
C TYR A 113 0.91 -0.45 -0.47
N LEU A 114 2.04 0.12 -0.07
CA LEU A 114 2.29 0.61 1.27
C LEU A 114 2.30 2.14 1.28
N LEU A 115 1.72 2.76 2.31
CA LEU A 115 2.05 4.14 2.67
C LEU A 115 2.94 4.15 3.89
N LEU A 116 3.96 4.99 3.86
CA LEU A 116 4.96 5.11 4.92
C LEU A 116 5.04 6.56 5.41
N LYS A 117 5.27 6.72 6.71
CA LYS A 117 5.44 8.02 7.37
C LYS A 117 6.76 8.12 8.12
#